data_AF-A0A845X817-F1
#
_entry.id   AF-A0A845X817-F1
#
_cell.length_a   1.000
_cell.length_b   1.000
_cell.length_c   1.000
_cell.angle_alpha   90.00
_cell.angle_beta   90.00
_cell.angle_gamma   90.00
#
_symmetry.space_group_name_H-M   'P 1'
#
loop_
_entity.id
_entity.type
_entity.pdbx_description
1 polymer ?
#
loop_
_entity_poly.entity_id
_entity_poly.type
_entity_poly.pdbx_seq_one_letter_code
_entity_poly.pdbx_strand_id
1 'polypeptide(L)'
;MDWNLPRDDRVFDLTPITPAPLTLSTHSRANNTMTFPRFPSQRLLSLGAATLLATLSWGTAAWAGDPFRGNDNPSNISDQTEDAFEAMFKEGDYPRAQQIIDRVRNDSDPLVPALQAALAYNLDGQIQDNNNYVERTRNAAQSLIDNAGSPQDELRGNLYLAAAAFMEGAYNFKADEDYVAAALKVQEVLGHLRQAERVESEAGLTDPELNLLKGYIELLLAVNLPLSNPNNAIANFKDKAAPKYLVDRGIAIAYRDLGNKAGNNDVGKASEFYELAESHIDDVLGVAPNNPEIKYLKAQILHEWGKLSGQENKDMLEEAIELFEAALEEDEQLPIETPAQIRHELRIAQAAIAQM
;
A
#
# COMPACT_ATOMS: atom_id res chain seq x y z
N MET A 1 50.96 -18.62 -2.57
CA MET A 1 49.60 -18.74 -3.11
C MET A 1 49.66 -18.25 -4.53
N ASP A 2 49.84 -19.20 -5.44
CA ASP A 2 49.90 -19.01 -6.89
C ASP A 2 48.53 -18.67 -7.45
N TRP A 3 48.47 -17.62 -8.27
CA TRP A 3 47.33 -17.31 -9.14
C TRP A 3 47.77 -17.51 -10.58
N ASN A 4 47.44 -18.67 -11.14
CA ASN A 4 47.69 -19.03 -12.53
C ASN A 4 46.35 -19.00 -13.28
N LEU A 5 46.14 -17.99 -14.14
CA LEU A 5 45.01 -17.94 -15.07
C LEU A 5 45.54 -18.07 -16.52
N PRO A 6 44.90 -18.85 -17.40
CA PRO A 6 45.39 -19.08 -18.76
C PRO A 6 45.21 -17.85 -19.66
N ARG A 7 46.24 -17.54 -20.47
CA ARG A 7 46.15 -16.60 -21.60
C ARG A 7 45.61 -17.34 -22.83
N ASP A 8 44.52 -16.85 -23.41
CA ASP A 8 43.95 -17.31 -24.68
C ASP A 8 44.45 -16.38 -25.80
N ASP A 9 45.45 -16.86 -26.55
CA ASP A 9 46.10 -16.13 -27.65
C ASP A 9 45.38 -16.38 -28.99
N ARG A 10 44.09 -16.04 -29.07
CA ARG A 10 43.35 -16.05 -30.34
C ARG A 10 43.49 -14.72 -31.07
N VAL A 11 44.38 -14.75 -32.05
CA VAL A 11 44.62 -13.74 -33.09
C VAL A 11 43.32 -13.44 -33.84
N PHE A 12 42.89 -12.17 -33.82
CA PHE A 12 41.77 -11.68 -34.62
C PHE A 12 42.15 -11.61 -36.10
N ASP A 13 41.50 -12.43 -36.93
CA ASP A 13 41.57 -12.38 -38.39
C ASP A 13 40.70 -11.21 -38.89
N LEU A 14 41.35 -10.21 -39.49
CA LEU A 14 40.72 -9.01 -40.06
C LEU A 14 40.67 -9.09 -41.59
N THR A 15 39.92 -10.06 -42.12
CA THR A 15 39.58 -10.10 -43.54
C THR A 15 38.38 -9.20 -43.84
N PRO A 16 38.45 -8.31 -44.84
CA PRO A 16 37.35 -7.41 -45.17
C PRO A 16 36.22 -8.16 -45.87
N ILE A 17 35.01 -8.13 -45.27
CA ILE A 17 33.80 -8.72 -45.82
C ILE A 17 33.25 -7.80 -46.92
N THR A 18 33.24 -8.28 -48.16
CA THR A 18 32.55 -7.66 -49.30
C THR A 18 31.03 -7.84 -49.19
N PRO A 19 30.22 -6.78 -49.44
CA PRO A 19 28.77 -6.89 -49.32
C PRO A 19 28.15 -7.65 -50.51
N ALA A 20 27.34 -8.68 -50.21
CA ALA A 20 26.53 -9.39 -51.19
C ALA A 20 25.27 -8.58 -51.59
N PRO A 21 24.77 -8.71 -52.82
CA PRO A 21 23.64 -7.92 -53.32
C PRO A 21 22.31 -8.32 -52.68
N LEU A 22 21.51 -7.30 -52.32
CA LEU A 22 20.17 -7.40 -51.75
C LEU A 22 19.21 -8.07 -52.73
N THR A 23 18.67 -9.23 -52.35
CA THR A 23 17.51 -9.84 -52.99
C THR A 23 16.26 -9.53 -52.17
N LEU A 24 15.32 -8.80 -52.79
CA LEU A 24 14.00 -8.52 -52.23
C LEU A 24 13.16 -9.80 -52.26
N SER A 25 13.05 -10.49 -51.11
CA SER A 25 12.05 -11.53 -50.91
C SER A 25 10.90 -10.95 -50.06
N THR A 26 9.69 -11.01 -50.60
CA THR A 26 8.46 -10.58 -49.95
C THR A 26 8.09 -11.57 -48.85
N HIS A 27 8.38 -11.23 -47.61
CA HIS A 27 7.90 -11.97 -46.44
C HIS A 27 6.92 -11.14 -45.62
N SER A 28 5.80 -11.81 -45.36
CA SER A 28 4.67 -11.51 -44.48
C SER A 28 4.99 -10.59 -43.29
N ARG A 29 4.15 -9.57 -43.09
CA ARG A 29 4.12 -8.72 -41.88
C ARG A 29 3.83 -9.62 -40.66
N ALA A 30 4.88 -9.99 -39.93
CA ALA A 30 4.74 -10.41 -38.55
C ALA A 30 4.39 -9.17 -37.72
N ASN A 31 3.19 -9.16 -37.15
CA ASN A 31 2.80 -8.19 -36.14
C ASN A 31 3.63 -8.46 -34.88
N ASN A 32 4.76 -7.77 -34.74
CA ASN A 32 5.44 -7.63 -33.44
C ASN A 32 4.60 -6.71 -32.57
N THR A 33 3.55 -7.24 -31.97
CA THR A 33 2.97 -6.64 -30.76
C THR A 33 4.02 -6.75 -29.67
N MET A 34 4.61 -5.62 -29.26
CA MET A 34 5.27 -5.53 -27.96
C MET A 34 4.24 -5.95 -26.91
N THR A 35 4.38 -7.15 -26.39
CA THR A 35 3.68 -7.56 -25.19
C THR A 35 4.31 -6.81 -24.03
N PHE A 36 3.65 -5.76 -23.57
CA PHE A 36 3.94 -5.20 -22.25
C PHE A 36 3.83 -6.33 -21.22
N PRO A 37 4.68 -6.36 -20.17
CA PRO A 37 4.48 -7.29 -19.07
C PRO A 37 3.04 -7.13 -18.58
N ARG A 38 2.29 -8.25 -18.57
CA ARG A 38 0.96 -8.26 -17.94
C ARG A 38 1.20 -7.87 -16.49
N PHE A 39 0.74 -6.67 -16.11
CA PHE A 39 0.64 -6.33 -14.70
C PHE A 39 -0.16 -7.46 -14.04
N PRO A 40 0.34 -8.04 -12.93
CA PRO A 40 -0.40 -9.07 -12.22
C PRO A 40 -1.81 -8.53 -11.90
N SER A 41 -2.80 -9.42 -12.01
CA SER A 41 -4.24 -9.14 -11.92
C SER A 41 -4.59 -8.04 -10.92
N GLN A 42 -5.61 -7.24 -11.24
CA GLN A 42 -6.21 -6.11 -10.50
C GLN A 42 -6.38 -6.26 -8.96
N ARG A 43 -6.13 -7.45 -8.40
CA ARG A 43 -6.11 -7.77 -6.96
C ARG A 43 -5.02 -7.05 -6.14
N LEU A 44 -3.92 -6.61 -6.77
CA LEU A 44 -2.77 -6.02 -6.06
C LEU A 44 -2.92 -4.54 -5.72
N LEU A 45 -3.78 -3.80 -6.43
CA LEU A 45 -3.89 -2.34 -6.30
C LEU A 45 -5.11 -1.88 -5.50
N SER A 46 -6.13 -2.73 -5.32
CA SER A 46 -7.36 -2.33 -4.62
C SER A 46 -7.20 -2.27 -3.10
N LEU A 47 -6.38 -3.12 -2.47
CA LEU A 47 -6.14 -3.07 -1.02
C LEU A 47 -4.96 -2.17 -0.59
N GLY A 48 -4.03 -1.87 -1.51
CA GLY A 48 -2.81 -1.10 -1.17
C GLY A 48 -3.02 0.41 -1.10
N ALA A 49 -3.94 0.96 -1.91
CA ALA A 49 -4.15 2.41 -2.00
C ALA A 49 -4.92 3.01 -0.81
N ALA A 50 -5.77 2.23 -0.13
CA ALA A 50 -6.56 2.69 1.01
C ALA A 50 -5.73 2.85 2.30
N THR A 51 -4.71 2.00 2.50
CA THR A 51 -3.91 1.96 3.74
C THR A 51 -2.89 3.08 3.91
N LEU A 52 -2.68 3.92 2.89
CA LEU A 52 -1.66 4.97 2.91
C LEU A 52 -1.98 6.13 3.86
N LEU A 53 -3.22 6.29 4.29
CA LEU A 53 -3.63 7.47 5.04
C LEU A 53 -4.12 7.11 6.44
N ALA A 54 -3.17 6.69 7.29
CA ALA A 54 -3.06 7.07 8.71
C ALA A 54 -3.72 6.26 9.84
N THR A 55 -3.18 6.26 11.09
CA THR A 55 -3.83 5.98 12.44
C THR A 55 -3.12 5.24 13.57
N LEU A 56 -3.29 5.67 14.87
CA LEU A 56 -3.85 5.05 16.15
C LEU A 56 -3.93 6.02 17.37
N SER A 57 -4.92 5.78 18.24
CA SER A 57 -4.73 5.89 19.71
C SER A 57 -5.55 4.87 20.55
N TRP A 58 -5.10 4.58 21.79
CA TRP A 58 -5.82 4.09 23.01
C TRP A 58 -4.77 3.80 24.12
N GLY A 59 -4.83 4.26 25.37
CA GLY A 59 -5.65 5.27 26.05
C GLY A 59 -5.17 5.44 27.50
N THR A 60 -5.12 6.68 28.00
CA THR A 60 -5.61 7.13 29.33
C THR A 60 -5.87 8.65 29.20
N ALA A 61 -6.76 9.19 30.03
CA ALA A 61 -7.38 10.52 29.88
C ALA A 61 -6.43 11.69 29.53
N ALA A 62 -6.87 12.51 28.56
CA ALA A 62 -6.34 13.78 28.05
C ALA A 62 -4.96 13.65 27.39
N TRP A 63 -4.76 13.79 26.08
CA TRP A 63 -5.33 14.76 25.13
C TRP A 63 -5.70 14.05 23.81
N ALA A 64 -6.96 14.18 23.37
CA ALA A 64 -7.42 13.77 22.04
C ALA A 64 -6.82 14.70 20.97
N GLY A 65 -6.70 14.22 19.74
CA GLY A 65 -6.17 14.99 18.63
C GLY A 65 -5.34 14.11 17.70
N ASP A 66 -4.03 13.99 17.91
CA ASP A 66 -3.12 13.44 16.90
C ASP A 66 -2.88 11.92 17.03
N PRO A 67 -3.37 11.12 16.07
CA PRO A 67 -3.27 9.67 16.10
C PRO A 67 -1.91 9.10 15.64
N PHE A 68 -0.95 9.94 15.31
CA PHE A 68 0.39 9.50 14.91
C PHE A 68 1.40 9.79 16.00
N ARG A 69 1.29 10.97 16.60
CA ARG A 69 2.29 11.53 17.51
C ARG A 69 1.95 11.29 18.97
N GLY A 70 0.73 10.86 19.29
CA GLY A 70 0.31 10.64 20.68
C GLY A 70 0.58 11.89 21.52
N ASN A 71 1.36 11.75 22.60
CA ASN A 71 1.69 12.87 23.48
C ASN A 71 2.93 13.67 23.01
N ASP A 72 3.66 13.20 22.01
CA ASP A 72 4.93 13.78 21.58
C ASP A 72 4.71 14.74 20.39
N ASN A 73 4.41 16.01 20.72
CA ASN A 73 4.16 17.07 19.73
C ASN A 73 2.92 16.82 18.86
N PRO A 74 1.71 16.68 19.43
CA PRO A 74 0.50 16.42 18.67
C PRO A 74 0.14 17.59 17.75
N SER A 75 -0.29 17.27 16.55
CA SER A 75 -0.98 18.19 15.65
C SER A 75 -2.37 18.52 16.17
N ASN A 76 -2.82 19.74 15.93
CA ASN A 76 -4.16 20.18 16.32
C ASN A 76 -5.20 19.71 15.29
N ILE A 77 -5.63 18.46 15.38
CA ILE A 77 -6.79 17.94 14.63
C ILE A 77 -7.99 17.81 15.56
N SER A 78 -9.21 17.89 15.01
CA SER A 78 -10.42 17.78 15.82
C SER A 78 -10.68 16.34 16.30
N ASP A 79 -11.35 16.18 17.45
CA ASP A 79 -11.82 14.87 17.94
C ASP A 79 -12.64 14.12 16.88
N GLN A 80 -13.43 14.85 16.07
CA GLN A 80 -14.21 14.24 14.99
C GLN A 80 -13.32 13.74 13.84
N THR A 81 -12.21 14.42 13.58
CA THR A 81 -11.22 13.98 12.58
C THR A 81 -10.55 12.69 13.07
N GLU A 82 -10.17 12.61 14.35
CA GLU A 82 -9.64 11.39 14.97
C GLU A 82 -10.68 10.25 14.98
N ASP A 83 -11.94 10.54 15.34
CA ASP A 83 -13.03 9.54 15.37
C ASP A 83 -13.33 8.95 13.98
N ALA A 84 -13.40 9.78 12.93
CA ALA A 84 -13.64 9.32 11.57
C ALA A 84 -12.54 8.35 11.10
N PHE A 85 -11.35 8.65 11.55
CA PHE A 85 -10.14 7.98 11.20
C PHE A 85 -9.98 6.66 11.95
N GLU A 86 -10.28 6.62 13.25
CA GLU A 86 -10.41 5.34 13.97
C GLU A 86 -11.51 4.47 13.36
N ALA A 87 -12.67 5.03 13.03
CA ALA A 87 -13.75 4.29 12.39
C ALA A 87 -13.27 3.62 11.08
N MET A 88 -12.55 4.36 10.23
CA MET A 88 -12.07 3.83 8.95
C MET A 88 -11.03 2.71 9.12
N PHE A 89 -9.99 2.91 9.92
CA PHE A 89 -8.83 2.02 9.88
C PHE A 89 -8.74 1.02 11.03
N LYS A 90 -9.26 1.40 12.20
CA LYS A 90 -9.26 0.56 13.41
C LYS A 90 -10.50 -0.29 13.44
N GLU A 91 -11.66 0.31 13.21
CA GLU A 91 -12.93 -0.42 13.20
C GLU A 91 -13.21 -1.06 11.83
N GLY A 92 -12.72 -0.47 10.73
CA GLY A 92 -13.02 -0.95 9.38
C GLY A 92 -14.42 -0.54 8.90
N ASP A 93 -14.99 0.51 9.49
CA ASP A 93 -16.34 1.03 9.24
C ASP A 93 -16.28 2.31 8.38
N TYR A 94 -16.22 2.10 7.06
CA TYR A 94 -16.10 3.17 6.07
C TYR A 94 -17.34 4.07 6.02
N PRO A 95 -18.59 3.55 6.08
CA PRO A 95 -19.78 4.41 6.15
C PRO A 95 -19.83 5.28 7.41
N ARG A 96 -19.46 4.75 8.58
CA ARG A 96 -19.40 5.56 9.81
C ARG A 96 -18.31 6.63 9.70
N ALA A 97 -17.14 6.29 9.20
CA ALA A 97 -16.07 7.25 8.95
C ALA A 97 -16.55 8.41 8.06
N GLN A 98 -17.24 8.09 6.95
CA GLN A 98 -17.86 9.08 6.06
C GLN A 98 -18.86 9.97 6.80
N GLN A 99 -19.77 9.37 7.58
CA GLN A 99 -20.77 10.13 8.34
C GLN A 99 -20.15 11.09 9.36
N ILE A 100 -19.01 10.74 9.95
CA ILE A 100 -18.30 11.58 10.91
C ILE A 100 -17.57 12.70 10.18
N ILE A 101 -16.77 12.37 9.16
CA ILE A 101 -15.91 13.34 8.48
C ILE A 101 -16.73 14.43 7.76
N ASP A 102 -17.93 14.10 7.25
CA ASP A 102 -18.83 15.07 6.62
C ASP A 102 -19.42 16.10 7.59
N ARG A 103 -19.35 15.83 8.90
CA ARG A 103 -19.80 16.77 9.94
C ARG A 103 -18.68 17.67 10.45
N VAL A 104 -17.42 17.37 10.10
CA VAL A 104 -16.29 18.20 10.50
C VAL A 104 -16.41 19.56 9.81
N ARG A 105 -16.60 20.60 10.62
CA ARG A 105 -16.72 21.98 10.16
C ARG A 105 -15.51 22.78 10.61
N ASN A 106 -14.99 23.62 9.73
CA ASN A 106 -13.94 24.59 10.03
C ASN A 106 -12.62 23.98 10.50
N ASP A 107 -12.35 22.72 10.16
CA ASP A 107 -11.02 22.13 10.32
C ASP A 107 -10.20 22.42 9.07
N SER A 108 -9.10 23.16 9.24
CA SER A 108 -8.17 23.51 8.16
C SER A 108 -7.06 22.47 7.99
N ASP A 109 -7.04 21.43 8.83
CA ASP A 109 -6.02 20.40 8.75
C ASP A 109 -6.13 19.62 7.44
N PRO A 110 -5.02 19.40 6.72
CA PRO A 110 -5.04 18.67 5.46
C PRO A 110 -5.48 17.20 5.59
N LEU A 111 -5.49 16.62 6.79
CA LEU A 111 -6.01 15.27 7.04
C LEU A 111 -7.49 15.13 6.70
N VAL A 112 -8.30 16.15 6.99
CA VAL A 112 -9.75 16.09 6.75
C VAL A 112 -10.09 15.86 5.28
N PRO A 113 -9.66 16.72 4.33
CA PRO A 113 -9.90 16.45 2.92
C PRO A 113 -9.15 15.21 2.42
N ALA A 114 -8.05 14.78 3.04
CA ALA A 114 -7.37 13.54 2.68
C ALA A 114 -8.21 12.29 3.03
N LEU A 115 -8.84 12.27 4.20
CA LEU A 115 -9.77 11.20 4.59
C LEU A 115 -11.00 11.18 3.70
N GLN A 116 -11.54 12.36 3.36
CA GLN A 116 -12.66 12.46 2.42
C GLN A 116 -12.27 11.91 1.03
N ALA A 117 -11.07 12.21 0.54
CA ALA A 117 -10.56 11.67 -0.72
C ALA A 117 -10.39 10.14 -0.67
N ALA A 118 -9.83 9.62 0.43
CA ALA A 118 -9.66 8.19 0.63
C ALA A 118 -11.01 7.45 0.68
N LEU A 119 -12.01 8.00 1.39
CA LEU A 119 -13.36 7.44 1.43
C LEU A 119 -14.05 7.52 0.07
N ALA A 120 -13.94 8.64 -0.63
CA ALA A 120 -14.50 8.83 -1.97
C ALA A 120 -13.91 7.87 -3.02
N TYR A 121 -12.66 7.43 -2.83
CA TYR A 121 -12.04 6.40 -3.67
C TYR A 121 -12.57 4.98 -3.38
N ASN A 122 -12.92 4.70 -2.12
CA ASN A 122 -13.33 3.38 -1.64
C ASN A 122 -14.85 3.14 -1.67
N LEU A 123 -15.64 4.21 -1.58
CA LEU A 123 -17.10 4.18 -1.61
C LEU A 123 -17.60 4.55 -3.01
N ASP A 124 -18.54 3.76 -3.56
CA ASP A 124 -19.09 4.01 -4.90
C ASP A 124 -19.84 5.35 -4.97
N GLY A 125 -19.88 5.93 -6.17
CA GLY A 125 -20.63 7.15 -6.48
C GLY A 125 -19.95 8.47 -6.11
N GLN A 126 -18.82 8.45 -5.40
CA GLN A 126 -18.09 9.66 -4.98
C GLN A 126 -16.72 9.82 -5.66
N ILE A 127 -16.32 8.91 -6.55
CA ILE A 127 -15.01 9.02 -7.22
C ILE A 127 -14.87 10.31 -8.04
N GLN A 128 -15.99 10.89 -8.50
CA GLN A 128 -16.00 12.20 -9.16
C GLN A 128 -15.72 13.35 -8.19
N ASP A 129 -16.11 13.22 -6.92
CA ASP A 129 -15.79 14.17 -5.85
C ASP A 129 -14.33 14.02 -5.36
N ASN A 130 -13.66 12.91 -5.68
CA ASN A 130 -12.28 12.66 -5.29
C ASN A 130 -11.34 13.79 -5.74
N ASN A 131 -11.50 14.29 -6.98
CA ASN A 131 -10.68 15.39 -7.48
C ASN A 131 -10.83 16.67 -6.66
N ASN A 132 -12.04 16.94 -6.15
CA ASN A 132 -12.29 18.07 -5.26
C ASN A 132 -11.59 17.87 -3.91
N TYR A 133 -11.72 16.69 -3.29
CA TYR A 133 -11.05 16.40 -2.02
C TYR A 133 -9.52 16.37 -2.13
N VAL A 134 -8.97 15.84 -3.22
CA VAL A 134 -7.53 15.89 -3.53
C VAL A 134 -7.05 17.34 -3.66
N GLU A 135 -7.80 18.18 -4.38
CA GLU A 135 -7.45 19.59 -4.53
C GLU A 135 -7.56 20.36 -3.21
N ARG A 136 -8.57 20.06 -2.38
CA ARG A 136 -8.68 20.61 -1.02
C ARG A 136 -7.52 20.17 -0.13
N THR A 137 -7.08 18.92 -0.24
CA THR A 137 -5.90 18.40 0.47
C THR A 137 -4.66 19.18 0.06
N ARG A 138 -4.43 19.35 -1.25
CA ARG A 138 -3.33 20.13 -1.80
C ARG A 138 -3.33 21.57 -1.30
N ASN A 139 -4.49 22.24 -1.34
CA ASN A 139 -4.60 23.63 -0.92
C ASN A 139 -4.38 23.81 0.59
N ALA A 140 -4.91 22.89 1.42
CA ALA A 140 -4.67 22.89 2.86
C ALA A 140 -3.19 22.63 3.18
N ALA A 141 -2.58 21.67 2.48
CA ALA A 141 -1.16 21.34 2.61
C ALA A 141 -0.24 22.50 2.21
N GLN A 142 -0.52 23.15 1.08
CA GLN A 142 0.21 24.34 0.64
C GLN A 142 0.04 25.50 1.63
N SER A 143 -1.17 25.71 2.13
CA SER A 143 -1.43 26.74 3.16
C SER A 143 -0.65 26.47 4.44
N LEU A 144 -0.45 25.19 4.81
CA LEU A 144 0.34 24.80 5.97
C LEU A 144 1.84 25.15 5.77
N ILE A 145 2.37 24.98 4.55
CA ILE A 145 3.74 25.41 4.20
C ILE A 145 3.84 26.94 4.20
N ASP A 146 2.93 27.63 3.52
CA ASP A 146 2.97 29.09 3.33
C ASP A 146 2.86 29.85 4.66
N ASN A 147 2.14 29.28 5.61
CA ASN A 147 1.93 29.84 6.94
C ASN A 147 2.69 29.08 8.04
N ALA A 148 3.70 28.28 7.67
CA ALA A 148 4.42 27.43 8.60
C ALA A 148 5.01 28.25 9.76
N GLY A 149 4.54 27.97 10.98
CA GLY A 149 5.08 28.55 12.21
C GLY A 149 6.20 27.69 12.81
N SER A 150 6.34 26.46 12.31
CA SER A 150 7.27 25.45 12.82
C SER A 150 7.76 24.54 11.68
N PRO A 151 8.93 23.88 11.85
CA PRO A 151 9.37 22.83 10.91
C PRO A 151 8.36 21.67 10.80
N GLN A 152 7.58 21.43 11.86
CA GLN A 152 6.52 20.42 11.86
C GLN A 152 5.43 20.74 10.83
N ASP A 153 5.01 22.01 10.74
CA ASP A 153 4.00 22.45 9.77
C ASP A 153 4.52 22.31 8.34
N GLU A 154 5.77 22.70 8.08
CA GLU A 154 6.39 22.55 6.75
C GLU A 154 6.54 21.08 6.36
N LEU A 155 6.94 20.21 7.30
CA LEU A 155 7.02 18.77 7.12
C LEU A 155 5.66 18.19 6.74
N ARG A 156 4.62 18.50 7.53
CA ARG A 156 3.25 18.00 7.29
C ARG A 156 2.70 18.54 5.98
N GLY A 157 2.96 19.80 5.67
CA GLY A 157 2.55 20.39 4.39
C GLY A 157 3.12 19.63 3.20
N ASN A 158 4.43 19.31 3.22
CA ASN A 158 5.02 18.48 2.17
C ASN A 158 4.46 17.05 2.17
N LEU A 159 4.21 16.47 3.34
CA LEU A 159 3.62 15.14 3.45
C LEU A 159 2.24 15.06 2.78
N TYR A 160 1.36 16.02 3.04
CA TYR A 160 0.03 16.04 2.46
C TYR A 160 0.00 16.45 0.99
N LEU A 161 1.01 17.18 0.49
CA LEU A 161 1.22 17.32 -0.95
C LEU A 161 1.60 15.98 -1.60
N ALA A 162 2.43 15.17 -0.94
CA ALA A 162 2.75 13.81 -1.40
C ALA A 162 1.47 12.93 -1.42
N ALA A 163 0.67 12.97 -0.36
CA ALA A 163 -0.60 12.26 -0.29
C ALA A 163 -1.57 12.68 -1.43
N ALA A 164 -1.74 13.98 -1.65
CA ALA A 164 -2.58 14.49 -2.73
C ALA A 164 -2.12 14.02 -4.12
N ALA A 165 -0.81 14.09 -4.38
CA ALA A 165 -0.24 13.59 -5.64
C ALA A 165 -0.44 12.07 -5.80
N PHE A 166 -0.30 11.29 -4.71
CA PHE A 166 -0.54 9.85 -4.73
C PHE A 166 -1.99 9.53 -5.07
N MET A 167 -2.96 10.19 -4.42
CA MET A 167 -4.38 9.99 -4.66
C MET A 167 -4.80 10.37 -6.09
N GLU A 168 -4.25 11.45 -6.63
CA GLU A 168 -4.44 11.82 -8.03
C GLU A 168 -3.85 10.77 -8.98
N GLY A 169 -2.67 10.24 -8.68
CA GLY A 169 -2.08 9.14 -9.44
C GLY A 169 -2.94 7.87 -9.42
N ALA A 170 -3.50 7.53 -8.25
CA ALA A 170 -4.42 6.41 -8.09
C ALA A 170 -5.74 6.61 -8.86
N TYR A 171 -6.27 7.83 -8.89
CA TYR A 171 -7.42 8.19 -9.72
C TYR A 171 -7.10 8.05 -11.21
N ASN A 172 -6.01 8.65 -11.70
CA ASN A 172 -5.58 8.54 -13.09
C ASN A 172 -5.42 7.07 -13.52
N PHE A 173 -4.89 6.23 -12.62
CA PHE A 173 -4.74 4.80 -12.85
C PHE A 173 -6.09 4.05 -12.91
N LYS A 174 -6.98 4.26 -11.93
CA LYS A 174 -8.23 3.47 -11.78
C LYS A 174 -9.37 4.00 -12.64
N ALA A 175 -9.59 5.31 -12.67
CA ALA A 175 -10.73 5.95 -13.32
C ALA A 175 -10.46 6.28 -14.80
N ASP A 176 -9.29 6.86 -15.08
CA ASP A 176 -8.96 7.34 -16.43
C ASP A 176 -8.15 6.32 -17.26
N GLU A 177 -7.66 5.25 -16.62
CA GLU A 177 -6.73 4.27 -17.19
C GLU A 177 -5.48 4.91 -17.83
N ASP A 178 -5.09 6.11 -17.36
CA ASP A 178 -3.92 6.86 -17.84
C ASP A 178 -2.68 6.52 -17.00
N TYR A 179 -2.02 5.43 -17.39
CA TYR A 179 -0.81 4.96 -16.74
C TYR A 179 0.38 5.93 -16.82
N VAL A 180 0.42 6.80 -17.85
CA VAL A 180 1.51 7.78 -18.01
C VAL A 180 1.31 8.91 -17.01
N ALA A 181 0.09 9.44 -16.90
CA ALA A 181 -0.25 10.44 -15.89
C ALA A 181 -0.06 9.91 -14.47
N ALA A 182 -0.46 8.65 -14.21
CA ALA A 182 -0.20 7.99 -12.93
C ALA A 182 1.30 7.87 -12.61
N ALA A 183 2.13 7.49 -13.59
CA ALA A 183 3.58 7.37 -13.39
C ALA A 183 4.26 8.73 -13.10
N LEU A 184 3.80 9.81 -13.74
CA LEU A 184 4.31 11.16 -13.44
C LEU A 184 4.01 11.57 -11.99
N LYS A 185 2.85 11.19 -11.47
CA LYS A 185 2.48 11.47 -10.07
C LYS A 185 3.37 10.77 -9.06
N VAL A 186 3.89 9.58 -9.37
CA VAL A 186 4.89 8.91 -8.50
C VAL A 186 6.14 9.77 -8.32
N GLN A 187 6.60 10.48 -9.37
CA GLN A 187 7.75 11.37 -9.25
C GLN A 187 7.47 12.57 -8.33
N GLU A 188 6.26 13.11 -8.40
CA GLU A 188 5.78 14.20 -7.55
C GLU A 188 5.71 13.77 -6.08
N VAL A 189 5.14 12.58 -5.81
CA VAL A 189 5.13 11.95 -4.48
C VAL A 189 6.53 11.85 -3.89
N LEU A 190 7.47 11.25 -4.64
CA LEU A 190 8.87 11.10 -4.19
C LEU A 190 9.56 12.47 -4.01
N GLY A 191 9.18 13.47 -4.80
CA GLY A 191 9.65 14.84 -4.66
C GLY A 191 9.25 15.43 -3.32
N HIS A 192 7.97 15.36 -2.98
CA HIS A 192 7.44 15.88 -1.71
C HIS A 192 7.94 15.12 -0.48
N LEU A 193 8.04 13.79 -0.55
CA LEU A 193 8.64 13.00 0.55
C LEU A 193 10.08 13.43 0.83
N ARG A 194 10.92 13.62 -0.20
CA ARG A 194 12.30 14.12 0.00
C ARG A 194 12.35 15.49 0.65
N GLN A 195 11.37 16.35 0.37
CA GLN A 195 11.28 17.66 1.02
C GLN A 195 10.90 17.52 2.49
N ALA A 196 9.91 16.68 2.82
CA ALA A 196 9.55 16.38 4.20
C ALA A 196 10.72 15.77 4.99
N GLU A 197 11.45 14.80 4.41
CA GLU A 197 12.66 14.21 5.00
C GLU A 197 13.79 15.23 5.22
N ARG A 198 13.95 16.18 4.29
CA ARG A 198 14.93 17.26 4.42
C ARG A 198 14.58 18.16 5.60
N VAL A 199 13.32 18.55 5.74
CA VAL A 199 12.83 19.33 6.89
C VAL A 199 13.02 18.56 8.19
N GLU A 200 12.67 17.26 8.22
CA GLU A 200 12.88 16.38 9.37
C GLU A 200 14.34 16.37 9.82
N SER A 201 15.26 16.16 8.88
CA SER A 201 16.71 16.11 9.11
C SER A 201 17.29 17.45 9.59
N GLU A 202 16.93 18.55 8.92
CA GLU A 202 17.40 19.90 9.26
C GLU A 202 16.92 20.35 10.65
N ALA A 203 15.71 19.94 11.04
CA ALA A 203 15.12 20.26 12.34
C ALA A 203 15.46 19.25 13.45
N GLY A 204 16.11 18.11 13.13
CA GLY A 204 16.42 17.06 14.09
C GLY A 204 15.17 16.35 14.64
N LEU A 205 14.14 16.20 13.80
CA LEU A 205 12.87 15.56 14.15
C LEU A 205 12.90 14.05 13.85
N THR A 206 11.91 13.32 14.35
CA THR A 206 11.57 11.98 13.89
C THR A 206 10.06 11.89 13.88
N ASP A 207 9.48 12.03 12.70
CA ASP A 207 8.05 12.22 12.57
C ASP A 207 7.34 10.89 12.25
N PRO A 208 6.48 10.38 13.14
CA PRO A 208 5.83 9.09 12.95
C PRO A 208 4.88 9.06 11.75
N GLU A 209 4.21 10.19 11.46
CA GLU A 209 3.27 10.31 10.34
C GLU A 209 3.99 10.22 8.99
N LEU A 210 5.11 10.95 8.85
CA LEU A 210 6.00 10.85 7.69
C LEU A 210 6.50 9.42 7.51
N ASN A 211 7.03 8.81 8.57
CA ASN A 211 7.59 7.48 8.51
C ASN A 211 6.53 6.43 8.18
N LEU A 212 5.28 6.63 8.61
CA LEU A 212 4.15 5.78 8.26
C LEU A 212 3.82 5.85 6.77
N LEU A 213 3.51 7.04 6.24
CA LEU A 213 3.16 7.21 4.83
C LEU A 213 4.30 6.76 3.91
N LYS A 214 5.52 7.19 4.23
CA LYS A 214 6.73 6.80 3.49
C LYS A 214 6.91 5.29 3.50
N GLY A 215 6.76 4.63 4.65
CA GLY A 215 6.91 3.19 4.76
C GLY A 215 5.94 2.42 3.88
N TYR A 216 4.65 2.80 3.86
CA TYR A 216 3.68 2.21 2.94
C TYR A 216 4.06 2.42 1.46
N ILE A 217 4.52 3.61 1.07
CA ILE A 217 4.96 3.89 -0.30
C ILE A 217 6.18 3.03 -0.65
N GLU A 218 7.19 3.00 0.22
CA GLU A 218 8.39 2.21 0.03
C GLU A 218 8.08 0.71 -0.05
N LEU A 219 7.18 0.19 0.77
CA LEU A 219 6.73 -1.20 0.71
C LEU A 219 6.00 -1.50 -0.60
N LEU A 220 5.05 -0.64 -1.00
CA LEU A 220 4.32 -0.79 -2.27
C LEU A 220 5.30 -0.83 -3.45
N LEU A 221 6.30 0.06 -3.46
CA LEU A 221 7.32 0.11 -4.51
C LEU A 221 8.28 -1.08 -4.43
N ALA A 222 8.76 -1.46 -3.25
CA ALA A 222 9.73 -2.55 -3.06
C ALA A 222 9.14 -3.91 -3.45
N VAL A 223 7.86 -4.12 -3.14
CA VAL A 223 7.16 -5.34 -3.52
C VAL A 223 6.96 -5.38 -5.03
N ASN A 224 6.59 -4.27 -5.68
CA ASN A 224 6.16 -4.27 -7.08
C ASN A 224 7.22 -3.89 -8.11
N LEU A 225 8.30 -3.25 -7.71
CA LEU A 225 9.38 -2.79 -8.58
C LEU A 225 10.73 -3.27 -8.02
N PRO A 226 11.68 -3.69 -8.87
CA PRO A 226 13.02 -4.11 -8.44
C PRO A 226 13.92 -2.90 -8.13
N LEU A 227 13.40 -1.90 -7.42
CA LEU A 227 14.09 -0.63 -7.14
C LEU A 227 14.69 -0.59 -5.74
N SER A 228 14.11 -1.33 -4.79
CA SER A 228 14.53 -1.34 -3.39
C SER A 228 14.39 -2.74 -2.77
N ASN A 229 15.12 -2.98 -1.68
CA ASN A 229 15.04 -4.22 -0.93
C ASN A 229 13.86 -4.15 0.06
N PRO A 230 12.84 -5.02 -0.07
CA PRO A 230 11.69 -5.03 0.83
C PRO A 230 12.06 -5.13 2.31
N ASN A 231 13.12 -5.87 2.66
CA ASN A 231 13.52 -6.04 4.07
C ASN A 231 14.00 -4.72 4.70
N ASN A 232 14.65 -3.85 3.91
CA ASN A 232 15.09 -2.54 4.41
C ASN A 232 13.89 -1.60 4.63
N ALA A 233 12.90 -1.65 3.72
CA ALA A 233 11.66 -0.89 3.87
C ALA A 233 10.88 -1.35 5.10
N ILE A 234 10.76 -2.67 5.32
CA ILE A 234 10.11 -3.25 6.51
C ILE A 234 10.81 -2.81 7.80
N ALA A 235 12.15 -2.89 7.87
CA ALA A 235 12.89 -2.50 9.07
C ALA A 235 12.70 -1.01 9.42
N ASN A 236 12.80 -0.12 8.44
CA ASN A 236 12.57 1.31 8.66
C ASN A 236 11.13 1.61 9.09
N PHE A 237 10.15 0.92 8.49
CA PHE A 237 8.75 1.07 8.82
C PHE A 237 8.47 0.63 10.25
N LYS A 238 9.01 -0.52 10.67
CA LYS A 238 8.84 -1.06 12.03
C LYS A 238 9.35 -0.14 13.14
N ASP A 239 10.49 0.51 12.93
CA ASP A 239 11.20 1.20 14.02
C ASP A 239 10.79 2.67 14.18
N LYS A 240 10.25 3.30 13.13
CA LYS A 240 10.06 4.76 13.08
C LYS A 240 8.64 5.20 12.75
N ALA A 241 7.88 4.37 12.05
CA ALA A 241 6.50 4.71 11.79
C ALA A 241 5.71 4.50 13.07
N ALA A 242 4.80 5.42 13.30
CA ALA A 242 3.74 5.15 14.23
C ALA A 242 2.41 5.40 13.55
N PRO A 243 1.41 4.64 13.96
CA PRO A 243 1.45 3.72 15.11
C PRO A 243 1.20 2.25 14.78
N LYS A 244 1.48 1.44 15.81
CA LYS A 244 1.95 0.06 15.62
C LYS A 244 0.98 -0.84 14.83
N TYR A 245 -0.33 -0.80 15.08
CA TYR A 245 -1.23 -1.70 14.34
C TYR A 245 -1.27 -1.43 12.82
N LEU A 246 -1.03 -0.19 12.37
CA LEU A 246 -0.94 0.09 10.94
C LEU A 246 0.40 -0.35 10.39
N VAL A 247 1.46 -0.14 11.16
CA VAL A 247 2.77 -0.68 10.82
C VAL A 247 2.68 -2.18 10.62
N ASP A 248 2.08 -2.90 11.58
CA ASP A 248 1.87 -4.35 11.48
C ASP A 248 0.95 -4.71 10.31
N ARG A 249 -0.16 -3.98 10.09
CA ARG A 249 -1.05 -4.19 8.93
C ARG A 249 -0.29 -4.07 7.61
N GLY A 250 0.52 -3.02 7.45
CA GLY A 250 1.31 -2.78 6.24
C GLY A 250 2.41 -3.81 6.03
N ILE A 251 3.07 -4.25 7.10
CA ILE A 251 4.07 -5.32 7.05
C ILE A 251 3.42 -6.66 6.68
N ALA A 252 2.25 -6.98 7.25
CA ALA A 252 1.49 -8.18 6.91
C ALA A 252 1.11 -8.20 5.42
N ILE A 253 0.64 -7.08 4.87
CA ILE A 253 0.36 -6.93 3.43
C ILE A 253 1.63 -7.18 2.60
N ALA A 254 2.75 -6.55 2.97
CA ALA A 254 4.00 -6.71 2.24
C ALA A 254 4.49 -8.16 2.24
N TYR A 255 4.44 -8.84 3.39
CA TYR A 255 4.83 -10.25 3.49
C TYR A 255 3.88 -11.18 2.74
N ARG A 256 2.55 -10.97 2.82
CA ARG A 256 1.59 -11.71 1.99
C ARG A 256 1.94 -11.61 0.51
N ASP A 257 2.24 -10.41 0.03
CA ASP A 257 2.55 -10.18 -1.39
C ASP A 257 3.90 -10.77 -1.81
N LEU A 258 4.90 -10.76 -0.92
CA LEU A 258 6.17 -11.47 -1.13
C LEU A 258 5.96 -12.99 -1.16
N GLY A 259 5.10 -13.52 -0.27
CA GLY A 259 4.67 -14.91 -0.27
C GLY A 259 4.01 -15.32 -1.58
N ASN A 260 3.07 -14.51 -2.07
CA ASN A 260 2.39 -14.70 -3.35
C ASN A 260 3.38 -14.72 -4.54
N LYS A 261 4.42 -13.87 -4.50
CA LYS A 261 5.44 -13.80 -5.56
C LYS A 261 6.38 -15.00 -5.55
N ALA A 262 6.77 -15.48 -4.37
CA ALA A 262 7.55 -16.70 -4.23
C ALA A 262 6.72 -17.91 -4.68
N GLY A 263 5.54 -18.07 -4.09
CA GLY A 263 4.56 -19.11 -4.40
C GLY A 263 5.18 -20.49 -4.55
N ASN A 264 4.66 -21.26 -5.52
CA ASN A 264 5.14 -22.61 -5.81
C ASN A 264 6.52 -22.64 -6.51
N ASN A 265 7.10 -21.49 -6.86
CA ASN A 265 8.47 -21.44 -7.39
C ASN A 265 9.52 -21.56 -6.28
N ASP A 266 9.17 -21.17 -5.05
CA ASP A 266 10.02 -21.27 -3.86
C ASP A 266 9.14 -21.41 -2.61
N VAL A 267 8.65 -22.64 -2.39
CA VAL A 267 7.70 -22.96 -1.31
C VAL A 267 8.28 -22.63 0.07
N GLY A 268 9.58 -22.89 0.30
CA GLY A 268 10.21 -22.61 1.58
C GLY A 268 10.18 -21.12 1.91
N LYS A 269 10.49 -20.27 0.93
CA LYS A 269 10.46 -18.83 1.09
C LYS A 269 9.03 -18.28 1.16
N ALA A 270 8.11 -18.84 0.39
CA ALA A 270 6.69 -18.46 0.46
C ALA A 270 6.12 -18.69 1.86
N SER A 271 6.41 -19.85 2.45
CA SER A 271 5.94 -20.18 3.81
C SER A 271 6.56 -19.31 4.89
N GLU A 272 7.86 -18.98 4.80
CA GLU A 272 8.50 -18.02 5.72
C GLU A 272 7.79 -16.66 5.66
N PHE A 273 7.45 -16.18 4.47
CA PHE A 273 6.73 -14.92 4.32
C PHE A 273 5.29 -15.00 4.84
N TYR A 274 4.56 -16.09 4.61
CA TYR A 274 3.21 -16.21 5.17
C TYR A 274 3.22 -16.32 6.70
N GLU A 275 4.19 -17.00 7.30
CA GLU A 275 4.37 -17.05 8.76
C GLU A 275 4.61 -15.66 9.34
N LEU A 276 5.47 -14.87 8.70
CA LEU A 276 5.70 -13.47 9.09
C LEU A 276 4.44 -12.61 8.90
N ALA A 277 3.69 -12.81 7.82
CA ALA A 277 2.44 -12.09 7.58
C ALA A 277 1.38 -12.42 8.65
N GLU A 278 1.23 -13.70 9.01
CA GLU A 278 0.30 -14.15 10.04
C GLU A 278 0.66 -13.56 11.41
N SER A 279 1.93 -13.60 11.79
CA SER A 279 2.39 -13.04 13.07
C SER A 279 2.03 -11.55 13.21
N HIS A 280 2.23 -10.76 12.15
CA HIS A 280 1.87 -9.34 12.17
C HIS A 280 0.35 -9.13 12.13
N ILE A 281 -0.44 -9.93 11.39
CA ILE A 281 -1.89 -9.73 11.38
C ILE A 281 -2.54 -10.13 12.72
N ASP A 282 -1.96 -11.08 13.44
CA ASP A 282 -2.38 -11.44 14.80
C ASP A 282 -2.13 -10.30 15.80
N ASP A 283 -0.99 -9.60 15.70
CA ASP A 283 -0.73 -8.37 16.47
C ASP A 283 -1.83 -7.32 16.22
N VAL A 284 -2.29 -7.17 14.96
CA VAL A 284 -3.37 -6.24 14.60
C VAL A 284 -4.72 -6.69 15.17
N LEU A 285 -5.07 -7.98 15.05
CA LEU A 285 -6.31 -8.54 15.61
C LEU A 285 -6.37 -8.41 17.13
N GLY A 286 -5.23 -8.39 17.83
CA GLY A 286 -5.17 -8.11 19.26
C GLY A 286 -5.68 -6.71 19.65
N VAL A 287 -5.62 -5.74 18.73
CA VAL A 287 -6.05 -4.35 18.94
C VAL A 287 -7.38 -4.04 18.25
N ALA A 288 -7.63 -4.68 17.10
CA ALA A 288 -8.80 -4.46 16.25
C ALA A 288 -9.52 -5.78 15.92
N PRO A 289 -10.01 -6.53 16.94
CA PRO A 289 -10.53 -7.89 16.75
C PRO A 289 -11.79 -7.96 15.89
N ASN A 290 -12.55 -6.86 15.82
CA ASN A 290 -13.80 -6.80 15.07
C ASN A 290 -13.66 -6.26 13.66
N ASN A 291 -12.47 -5.80 13.27
CA ASN A 291 -12.28 -5.15 11.97
C ASN A 291 -12.41 -6.16 10.81
N PRO A 292 -13.41 -6.02 9.92
CA PRO A 292 -13.65 -7.00 8.86
C PRO A 292 -12.55 -7.03 7.80
N GLU A 293 -11.83 -5.93 7.56
CA GLU A 293 -10.69 -5.93 6.65
C GLU A 293 -9.49 -6.72 7.19
N ILE A 294 -9.26 -6.67 8.51
CA ILE A 294 -8.18 -7.42 9.15
C ILE A 294 -8.48 -8.92 9.15
N LYS A 295 -9.73 -9.30 9.45
CA LYS A 295 -10.20 -10.69 9.29
C LYS A 295 -10.03 -11.17 7.85
N TYR A 296 -10.43 -10.35 6.89
CA TYR A 296 -10.26 -10.65 5.47
C TYR A 296 -8.79 -10.82 5.09
N LEU A 297 -7.89 -9.95 5.55
CA LEU A 297 -6.46 -10.06 5.28
C LEU A 297 -5.86 -11.35 5.86
N LYS A 298 -6.23 -11.74 7.09
CA LYS A 298 -5.80 -13.02 7.67
C LYS A 298 -6.32 -14.20 6.86
N ALA A 299 -7.58 -14.17 6.43
CA ALA A 299 -8.16 -15.19 5.56
C ALA A 299 -7.38 -15.35 4.25
N GLN A 300 -6.95 -14.25 3.62
CA GLN A 300 -6.13 -14.29 2.41
C GLN A 300 -4.77 -14.93 2.65
N ILE A 301 -4.10 -14.59 3.75
CA ILE A 301 -2.78 -15.15 4.11
C ILE A 301 -2.91 -16.67 4.29
N LEU A 302 -3.86 -17.12 5.11
CA LEU A 302 -4.07 -18.54 5.40
C LEU A 302 -4.52 -19.32 4.14
N HIS A 303 -5.37 -18.73 3.31
CA HIS A 303 -5.79 -19.35 2.07
C HIS A 303 -4.63 -19.58 1.10
N GLU A 304 -3.78 -18.58 0.88
CA GLU A 304 -2.65 -18.73 -0.04
C GLU A 304 -1.56 -19.65 0.53
N TRP A 305 -1.35 -19.63 1.84
CA TRP A 305 -0.42 -20.55 2.50
C TRP A 305 -0.90 -22.00 2.44
N GLY A 306 -2.16 -22.25 2.82
CA GLY A 306 -2.74 -23.60 2.89
C GLY A 306 -2.85 -24.33 1.54
N LYS A 307 -2.64 -23.63 0.41
CA LYS A 307 -2.60 -24.20 -0.95
C LYS A 307 -1.19 -24.42 -1.51
N LEU A 308 -0.13 -24.08 -0.78
CA LEU A 308 1.23 -24.26 -1.29
C LEU A 308 1.50 -25.75 -1.58
N SER A 309 2.03 -26.04 -2.76
CA SER A 309 2.21 -27.42 -3.21
C SER A 309 3.20 -28.18 -2.34
N GLY A 310 2.81 -29.35 -1.84
CA GLY A 310 3.59 -30.16 -0.92
C GLY A 310 3.57 -29.66 0.54
N GLN A 311 2.80 -28.61 0.82
CA GLN A 311 2.52 -28.08 2.17
C GLN A 311 1.02 -27.77 2.33
N GLU A 312 0.18 -28.48 1.58
CA GLU A 312 -1.26 -28.35 1.66
C GLU A 312 -1.74 -28.53 3.09
N ASN A 313 -2.46 -27.54 3.61
CA ASN A 313 -2.93 -27.54 4.99
C ASN A 313 -4.43 -27.26 5.02
N LYS A 314 -5.20 -28.33 5.24
CA LYS A 314 -6.66 -28.26 5.28
C LYS A 314 -7.15 -27.39 6.44
N ASP A 315 -6.53 -27.47 7.62
CA ASP A 315 -6.95 -26.71 8.80
C ASP A 315 -6.80 -25.20 8.56
N MET A 316 -5.73 -24.77 7.89
CA MET A 316 -5.56 -23.37 7.47
C MET A 316 -6.63 -22.90 6.48
N LEU A 317 -7.05 -23.78 5.56
CA LEU A 317 -8.11 -23.45 4.62
C LEU A 317 -9.48 -23.38 5.31
N GLU A 318 -9.74 -24.23 6.30
CA GLU A 318 -10.95 -24.18 7.13
C GLU A 318 -10.99 -22.86 7.93
N GLU A 319 -9.88 -22.48 8.57
CA GLU A 319 -9.79 -21.19 9.28
C GLU A 319 -9.94 -20.00 8.33
N ALA A 320 -9.35 -20.04 7.13
CA ALA A 320 -9.53 -19.00 6.13
C ALA A 320 -11.01 -18.82 5.72
N ILE A 321 -11.76 -19.93 5.58
CA ILE A 321 -13.19 -19.90 5.29
C ILE A 321 -13.96 -19.23 6.42
N GLU A 322 -13.71 -19.62 7.67
CA GLU A 322 -14.35 -19.01 8.84
C GLU A 322 -14.10 -17.50 8.91
N LEU A 323 -12.87 -17.07 8.63
CA LEU A 323 -12.52 -15.65 8.61
C LEU A 323 -13.13 -14.88 7.44
N PHE A 324 -13.24 -15.48 6.24
CA PHE A 324 -13.98 -14.87 5.14
C PHE A 324 -15.46 -14.70 5.48
N GLU A 325 -16.07 -15.70 6.10
CA GLU A 325 -17.46 -15.64 6.56
C GLU A 325 -17.64 -14.56 7.63
N ALA A 326 -16.76 -14.51 8.63
CA ALA A 326 -16.77 -13.50 9.68
C ALA A 326 -16.52 -12.07 9.17
N ALA A 327 -15.79 -11.89 8.08
CA ALA A 327 -15.65 -10.58 7.43
C ALA A 327 -16.93 -10.18 6.66
N LEU A 328 -17.66 -11.16 6.10
CA LEU A 328 -18.93 -10.93 5.40
C LEU A 328 -20.12 -10.69 6.33
N GLU A 329 -20.03 -11.06 7.60
CA GLU A 329 -21.04 -10.69 8.61
C GLU A 329 -21.13 -9.17 8.81
N GLU A 330 -20.06 -8.44 8.50
CA GLU A 330 -19.94 -6.98 8.60
C GLU A 330 -19.80 -6.35 7.20
N ASP A 331 -20.39 -6.95 6.16
CA ASP A 331 -20.20 -6.51 4.78
C ASP A 331 -20.67 -5.06 4.51
N GLU A 332 -21.62 -4.56 5.31
CA GLU A 332 -22.10 -3.18 5.27
C GLU A 332 -21.02 -2.17 5.70
N GLN A 333 -20.01 -2.57 6.48
CA GLN A 333 -18.91 -1.72 6.92
C GLN A 333 -17.83 -1.53 5.84
N LEU A 334 -17.73 -2.49 4.92
CA LEU A 334 -16.61 -2.60 3.98
C LEU A 334 -16.75 -1.68 2.75
N PRO A 335 -15.64 -1.38 2.05
CA PRO A 335 -15.67 -0.75 0.73
C PRO A 335 -16.51 -1.55 -0.25
N ILE A 336 -17.16 -0.88 -1.20
CA ILE A 336 -18.24 -1.46 -2.01
C ILE A 336 -17.85 -2.71 -2.83
N GLU A 337 -16.61 -2.76 -3.34
CA GLU A 337 -16.12 -3.87 -4.15
C GLU A 337 -15.66 -5.06 -3.28
N THR A 338 -15.36 -4.80 -2.01
CA THR A 338 -14.73 -5.76 -1.10
C THR A 338 -15.62 -6.96 -0.79
N PRO A 339 -16.92 -6.82 -0.43
CA PRO A 339 -17.79 -7.98 -0.21
C PRO A 339 -17.90 -8.93 -1.41
N ALA A 340 -17.93 -8.38 -2.63
CA ALA A 340 -17.97 -9.21 -3.84
C ALA A 340 -16.66 -10.01 -4.02
N GLN A 341 -15.52 -9.37 -3.74
CA GLN A 341 -14.21 -10.02 -3.76
C GLN A 341 -14.10 -11.12 -2.68
N ILE A 342 -14.53 -10.84 -1.44
CA ILE A 342 -14.52 -11.83 -0.35
C ILE A 342 -15.36 -13.04 -0.73
N ARG A 343 -16.60 -12.84 -1.22
CA ARG A 343 -17.47 -13.96 -1.68
C ARG A 343 -16.85 -14.76 -2.83
N HIS A 344 -16.03 -14.13 -3.67
CA HIS A 344 -15.31 -14.85 -4.72
C HIS A 344 -14.18 -15.71 -4.16
N GLU A 345 -13.37 -15.16 -3.27
CA GLU A 345 -12.24 -15.86 -2.64
C GLU A 345 -12.72 -16.98 -1.69
N LEU A 346 -13.79 -16.76 -0.94
CA LEU A 346 -14.48 -17.78 -0.14
C LEU A 346 -14.86 -19.00 -0.98
N ARG A 347 -15.46 -18.80 -2.15
CA ARG A 347 -15.82 -19.90 -3.06
C ARG A 347 -14.59 -20.65 -3.58
N ILE A 348 -13.48 -19.95 -3.80
CA ILE A 348 -12.22 -20.59 -4.21
C ILE A 348 -11.67 -21.45 -3.05
N ALA A 349 -11.67 -20.93 -1.82
CA ALA A 349 -11.22 -21.66 -0.64
C ALA A 349 -12.06 -22.93 -0.40
N GLN A 350 -13.39 -22.81 -0.45
CA GLN A 350 -14.32 -23.95 -0.35
C GLN A 350 -14.06 -25.00 -1.44
N ALA A 351 -13.79 -24.57 -2.68
CA ALA A 351 -13.47 -25.48 -3.77
C ALA A 351 -12.10 -26.15 -3.61
N ALA A 352 -11.11 -25.47 -3.01
CA ALA A 352 -9.80 -26.03 -2.73
C ALA A 352 -9.88 -27.17 -1.71
N ILE A 353 -10.62 -26.99 -0.61
CA ILE A 353 -10.84 -28.05 0.38
C ILE A 353 -11.55 -29.26 -0.23
N ALA A 354 -12.56 -29.03 -1.09
CA ALA A 354 -13.28 -30.14 -1.72
C ALA A 354 -12.41 -31.00 -2.67
N GLN A 355 -11.23 -30.50 -3.06
CA GLN A 355 -10.28 -31.18 -3.94
C GLN A 355 -9.14 -31.88 -3.18
N MET A 356 -9.02 -31.64 -1.87
CA MET A 356 -8.10 -32.34 -0.96
C MET A 356 -8.75 -33.61 -0.42
#